data_AF-A0A972DIU1-F1
#
_entry.id   AF-A0A972DIU1-F1
#
_cell.length_a   1.000
_cell.length_b   1.000
_cell.length_c   1.000
_cell.angle_alpha   90.00
_cell.angle_beta   90.00
_cell.angle_gamma   90.00
#
_symmetry.space_group_name_H-M   'P 1'
#
loop_
_entity.id
_entity.type
_entity.pdbx_description
1 polymer ?
#
loop_
_entity_poly.entity_id
_entity_poly.type
_entity_poly.pdbx_seq_one_letter_code
_entity_poly.pdbx_strand_id
1 'polypeptide(L)'
;MKINPINPMDIVSKYKMNSVAGKKQQDVIRESDKLELSDEAKAYLTAMKAAKAQGEDIRTEKVEKIKKAIENGTYKVDSKAVAEKMIKDSKKIRP
;
A
#
# COMPACT_ATOMS: atom_id res chain seq x y z
N MET A 1 -13.68 -23.83 -1.87
CA MET A 1 -13.92 -22.55 -1.16
C MET A 1 -13.11 -21.46 -1.86
N LYS A 2 -13.70 -20.29 -2.15
CA LYS A 2 -12.98 -19.12 -2.66
C LYS A 2 -12.72 -18.19 -1.47
N ILE A 3 -11.45 -18.02 -1.08
CA ILE A 3 -11.06 -17.11 0.01
C ILE A 3 -10.49 -15.88 -0.66
N ASN A 4 -11.16 -14.73 -0.52
CA ASN A 4 -10.65 -13.48 -1.05
C ASN A 4 -9.53 -12.96 -0.15
N PRO A 5 -8.41 -12.47 -0.72
CA PRO A 5 -7.35 -11.86 0.06
C PRO A 5 -7.90 -10.62 0.77
N ILE A 6 -7.57 -10.50 2.05
CA ILE A 6 -8.02 -9.41 2.90
C ILE A 6 -7.08 -8.21 2.70
N ASN A 7 -7.58 -7.12 2.11
CA ASN A 7 -6.84 -5.88 2.01
C ASN A 7 -7.10 -5.01 3.26
N PRO A 8 -6.05 -4.55 3.99
CA PRO A 8 -6.21 -3.72 5.17
C PRO A 8 -6.96 -2.40 4.90
N MET A 9 -6.89 -1.87 3.66
CA MET A 9 -7.60 -0.65 3.27
C MET A 9 -9.13 -0.85 3.23
N ASP A 10 -9.58 -2.05 2.85
CA ASP A 10 -11.00 -2.39 2.76
C ASP A 10 -11.62 -2.54 4.16
N ILE A 11 -10.86 -3.11 5.10
CA ILE A 11 -11.28 -3.23 6.50
C ILE A 11 -11.47 -1.84 7.12
N VAL A 12 -10.51 -0.93 6.91
CA VAL A 12 -10.59 0.44 7.42
C VAL A 12 -11.78 1.20 6.82
N SER A 13 -12.06 0.98 5.54
CA SER A 13 -13.19 1.63 4.86
C SER A 13 -14.53 1.14 5.41
N LYS A 14 -14.65 -0.17 5.69
CA LYS A 14 -15.83 -0.77 6.35
C LYS A 14 -16.00 -0.27 7.79
N TYR A 15 -14.91 -0.17 8.56
CA TYR A 15 -14.91 0.42 9.90
C TYR A 15 -15.46 1.86 9.87
N LYS A 16 -14.98 2.68 8.92
CA LYS A 16 -15.49 4.04 8.74
C LYS A 16 -16.96 4.05 8.38
N MET A 17 -17.41 3.22 7.44
CA MET A 17 -18.82 3.12 7.04
C MET A 17 -19.74 2.76 8.21
N ASN A 18 -19.34 1.80 9.05
CA ASN A 18 -20.12 1.41 10.24
C ASN A 18 -20.20 2.54 11.28
N SER A 19 -19.15 3.36 11.42
CA SER A 19 -19.19 4.52 12.33
C SER A 19 -20.14 5.65 11.86
N VAL A 20 -20.50 5.70 10.56
CA VAL A 20 -21.44 6.69 10.02
C VAL A 20 -22.90 6.20 10.05
N ALA A 21 -23.11 4.88 10.05
CA ALA A 21 -24.45 4.27 10.06
C ALA A 21 -25.14 4.30 11.44
N GLY A 22 -24.41 4.53 12.53
CA GLY A 22 -24.92 4.50 13.91
C GLY A 22 -25.65 5.77 14.40
N LYS A 23 -26.00 6.72 13.54
CA LYS A 23 -26.66 7.99 13.95
C LYS A 23 -28.20 7.96 13.91
N LYS A 24 -28.84 6.79 13.94
CA LYS A 24 -30.29 6.69 14.17
C LYS A 24 -30.59 5.59 15.19
N GLN A 25 -31.41 5.96 16.19
CA GLN A 25 -31.91 5.17 17.33
C GLN A 25 -30.98 5.21 18.55
N GLN A 26 -31.18 6.19 19.45
CA GLN A 26 -32.18 6.28 20.52
C GLN A 26 -31.67 5.70 21.84
N ASP A 27 -31.77 6.53 22.88
CA ASP A 27 -31.51 6.26 24.29
C ASP A 27 -31.91 4.85 24.73
N VAL A 28 -30.93 3.98 24.93
CA VAL A 28 -30.95 2.94 25.96
C VAL A 28 -29.53 2.83 26.48
N ILE A 29 -29.31 3.15 27.75
CA ILE A 29 -28.05 2.93 28.45
C ILE A 29 -27.84 1.42 28.54
N ARG A 30 -27.24 0.86 27.50
CA ARG A 30 -26.51 -0.40 27.53
C ARG A 30 -25.07 0.01 27.28
N GLU A 31 -24.15 -0.46 28.11
CA GLU A 31 -22.72 -0.36 27.79
C GLU A 31 -22.56 -0.88 26.36
N SER A 32 -22.32 0.05 25.45
CA SER A 32 -22.33 -0.23 24.03
C SER A 32 -20.95 -0.72 23.67
N ASP A 33 -20.87 -1.87 23.02
CA ASP A 33 -19.62 -2.38 22.49
C ASP A 33 -19.02 -1.30 21.57
N LYS A 34 -17.90 -0.72 22.02
CA LYS A 34 -17.22 0.35 21.31
C LYS A 34 -16.17 -0.27 20.39
N LEU A 35 -16.39 -0.18 19.09
CA LEU A 35 -15.39 -0.56 18.11
C LEU A 35 -14.51 0.64 17.80
N GLU A 36 -13.25 0.61 18.25
CA GLU A 36 -12.24 1.62 17.92
C GLU A 36 -10.99 1.01 17.28
N LEU A 37 -10.40 1.73 16.32
CA LEU A 37 -9.07 1.39 15.81
C LEU A 37 -8.00 1.72 16.86
N SER A 38 -7.08 0.78 17.12
CA SER A 38 -5.90 1.02 17.95
C SER A 38 -5.02 2.12 17.36
N ASP A 39 -4.20 2.74 18.21
CA ASP A 39 -3.32 3.82 17.77
C ASP A 39 -2.21 3.34 16.83
N GLU A 40 -1.70 2.12 17.03
CA GLU A 40 -0.76 1.49 16.10
C GLU A 40 -1.39 1.26 14.72
N ALA A 41 -2.68 0.87 14.67
CA ALA A 41 -3.37 0.66 13.40
C ALA A 41 -3.58 1.96 12.63
N LYS A 42 -3.85 3.06 13.34
CA LYS A 42 -3.91 4.42 12.73
C LYS A 42 -2.55 4.82 12.17
N ALA A 43 -1.46 4.59 12.92
CA ALA A 43 -0.09 4.90 12.48
C ALA A 43 0.34 4.05 11.27
N TYR A 44 -0.02 2.78 11.25
CA TYR A 44 0.24 1.91 10.10
C TYR A 44 -0.50 2.39 8.85
N LEU A 45 -1.78 2.79 9.00
CA LEU A 45 -2.58 3.30 7.89
C LEU A 45 -2.01 4.61 7.31
N THR A 46 -1.54 5.52 8.16
CA THR A 46 -0.93 6.78 7.70
C THR A 46 0.39 6.51 6.98
N ALA A 47 1.23 5.63 7.51
CA ALA A 47 2.47 5.21 6.85
C ALA A 47 2.19 4.54 5.49
N MET A 48 1.21 3.65 5.43
CA MET A 48 0.83 2.96 4.19
C MET A 48 0.27 3.94 3.14
N LYS A 49 -0.56 4.91 3.56
CA LYS A 49 -1.04 5.98 2.67
C LYS A 49 0.10 6.86 2.15
N ALA A 50 1.03 7.24 3.02
CA ALA A 50 2.20 8.03 2.64
C ALA A 50 3.11 7.26 1.67
N ALA A 51 3.34 5.96 1.92
CA ALA A 51 4.10 5.09 1.03
C ALA A 51 3.43 4.91 -0.33
N LYS A 52 2.10 4.79 -0.36
CA LYS A 52 1.33 4.71 -1.62
C LYS A 52 1.30 6.03 -2.37
N ALA A 53 1.17 7.16 -1.68
CA ALA A 53 1.26 8.50 -2.27
C ALA A 53 2.67 8.79 -2.84
N GLN A 54 3.73 8.27 -2.22
CA GLN A 54 5.09 8.31 -2.77
C GLN A 54 5.32 7.30 -3.91
N GLY A 55 4.40 6.35 -4.09
CA GLY A 55 4.60 5.15 -4.89
C GLY A 55 4.22 5.26 -6.37
N GLU A 56 3.45 6.26 -6.79
CA GLU A 56 2.70 6.11 -8.05
C GLU A 56 2.47 7.40 -8.87
N ASP A 57 3.51 8.23 -9.05
CA ASP A 57 3.41 9.34 -10.02
C ASP A 57 4.67 9.61 -10.86
N ILE A 58 5.52 8.60 -11.07
CA ILE A 58 6.83 8.72 -11.75
C ILE A 58 7.87 9.44 -10.87
N ARG A 59 8.99 8.75 -10.60
CA ARG A 59 10.14 9.34 -9.90
C ARG A 59 10.96 10.17 -10.89
N THR A 60 10.47 11.36 -11.25
CA THR A 60 11.04 12.28 -12.24
C THR A 60 12.55 12.45 -12.07
N GLU A 61 13.02 12.68 -10.85
CA GLU A 61 14.45 12.81 -10.52
C GLU A 61 15.28 11.58 -10.95
N LYS A 62 14.76 10.37 -10.75
CA LYS A 62 15.44 9.14 -11.17
C LYS A 62 15.46 8.99 -12.69
N VAL A 63 14.35 9.34 -13.33
CA VAL A 63 14.23 9.29 -14.80
C VAL A 63 15.24 10.24 -15.44
N GLU A 64 15.34 11.47 -14.95
CA GLU A 64 16.30 12.46 -15.45
C GLU A 64 17.75 12.03 -15.26
N LYS A 65 18.09 11.48 -14.08
CA LYS A 65 19.44 10.94 -13.83
C LYS A 65 19.82 9.84 -14.81
N ILE A 66 18.89 8.92 -15.08
CA ILE A 66 19.11 7.82 -16.04
C ILE A 66 19.22 8.38 -17.46
N LYS A 67 18.34 9.31 -17.87
CA LYS A 67 18.42 9.98 -19.18
C LYS A 67 19.79 10.63 -19.41
N LYS A 68 20.26 11.43 -18.45
CA LYS A 68 21.59 12.06 -18.52
C LYS A 68 22.72 11.03 -18.60
N ALA A 69 22.64 9.93 -17.85
CA ALA A 69 23.64 8.86 -17.93
C ALA A 69 23.66 8.17 -19.30
N ILE A 70 22.49 8.00 -19.93
CA ILE A 70 22.37 7.44 -21.29
C ILE A 70 22.94 8.42 -22.33
N GLU A 71 22.54 9.70 -22.29
CA GLU A 71 23.04 10.75 -23.19
C GLU A 71 24.56 10.90 -23.12
N ASN A 72 25.13 10.85 -21.91
CA ASN A 72 26.57 10.93 -21.68
C ASN A 72 27.31 9.61 -22.01
N GLY A 73 26.62 8.55 -22.43
CA GLY A 73 27.22 7.24 -22.71
C GLY A 73 27.80 6.51 -21.49
N THR A 74 27.48 6.96 -20.27
CA THR A 74 28.00 6.40 -19.01
C THR A 74 27.06 5.39 -18.37
N TYR A 75 25.87 5.20 -18.95
CA TYR A 75 24.93 4.18 -18.51
C TYR A 75 25.43 2.77 -18.85
N LYS A 76 26.02 2.10 -17.85
CA LYS A 76 26.46 0.70 -17.96
C LYS A 76 25.36 -0.24 -17.47
N VAL A 77 24.93 -1.16 -18.33
CA VAL A 77 24.00 -2.23 -17.97
C VAL A 77 24.80 -3.39 -17.38
N ASP A 78 24.52 -3.73 -16.12
CA ASP A 78 25.07 -4.94 -15.49
C ASP A 78 24.20 -6.14 -15.84
N SER A 79 24.70 -7.01 -16.72
CA SER A 79 24.02 -8.23 -17.16
C SER A 79 23.69 -9.19 -16.00
N LYS A 80 24.52 -9.23 -14.94
CA LYS A 80 24.27 -10.07 -13.76
C LYS A 80 23.06 -9.56 -12.99
N ALA A 81 23.00 -8.26 -12.74
CA ALA A 81 21.87 -7.62 -12.07
C ALA A 81 20.55 -7.78 -12.85
N VAL A 82 20.62 -7.78 -14.19
CA VAL A 82 19.46 -8.06 -15.06
C VAL A 82 18.98 -9.50 -14.86
N ALA A 83 19.87 -10.49 -14.97
CA ALA A 83 19.52 -11.90 -14.81
C ALA A 83 18.96 -12.20 -13.40
N GLU A 84 19.57 -11.64 -12.34
CA GLU A 84 19.07 -11.79 -10.97
C GLU A 84 17.64 -11.25 -10.81
N LYS A 85 17.33 -10.09 -11.40
CA LYS A 85 15.96 -9.54 -11.37
C LYS A 85 14.98 -10.42 -12.15
N MET A 86 15.35 -10.89 -13.33
CA MET A 86 14.49 -11.80 -14.12
C MET A 86 14.15 -13.07 -13.33
N ILE A 87 15.13 -13.68 -12.67
CA ILE A 87 14.91 -14.86 -11.83
C ILE A 87 14.03 -14.50 -10.62
N LYS A 88 14.31 -13.40 -9.93
CA LYS A 88 13.54 -12.95 -8.76
C LYS A 88 12.06 -12.73 -9.10
N ASP A 89 11.77 -12.11 -10.24
CA ASP A 89 10.40 -11.87 -10.69
C ASP A 89 9.71 -13.18 -11.08
N SER A 90 10.42 -14.10 -11.76
CA SER A 90 9.89 -15.44 -12.06
C SER A 90 9.56 -16.24 -10.79
N LYS A 91 10.32 -16.06 -9.71
CA LYS A 91 10.13 -16.76 -8.43
C LYS A 91 8.93 -16.21 -7.63
N LYS A 92 8.59 -14.93 -7.80
CA LYS A 92 7.37 -14.32 -7.23
C LYS A 92 6.08 -14.80 -7.91
N ILE A 93 6.17 -15.28 -9.15
CA ILE A 93 5.04 -15.72 -9.97
C ILE A 93 4.70 -17.20 -9.74
N ARG A 94 5.61 -17.98 -9.14
CA ARG A 94 5.31 -19.36 -8.74
C ARG A 94 4.57 -19.37 -7.40
N PRO A 95 3.40 -20.02 -7.31
CA PRO A 95 2.65 -20.16 -6.06
C PRO A 95 3.38 -21.03 -5.03
#